data_AF-A0A7U9RUI2-F1
#
_entry.id   AF-A0A7U9RUI2-F1
#
_cell.length_a   1.000
_cell.length_b   1.000
_cell.length_c   1.000
_cell.angle_alpha   90.00
_cell.angle_beta   90.00
_cell.angle_gamma   90.00
#
_symmetry.space_group_name_H-M   'P 1'
#
loop_
_entity.id
_entity.type
_entity.pdbx_description
1 polymer ?
#
loop_
_entity_poly.entity_id
_entity_poly.type
_entity_poly.pdbx_seq_one_letter_code
_entity_poly.pdbx_strand_id
1 'polypeptide(L)'
;MDKQYKKEKTKLSAIEKAMLSGAYDEAGSLFRELNNPFLTVRILGVAGRFCGLDMVKILIENGALFDYKWIENHGSYFYSYHYSSVLSDFFILFLLKGLDRIRGYTPNRKMNALIDKEGKPLVPICEEERIQVIKYLCEQEDKVCLSAGDYLYYAILTQERTIADILRKDGVCFSDALKELLTKGGGKENDKWMIYCYFMEELQDNALVDVFSALHREIGEEKRLHFTEKIWQINKQRFLIPEFFVAFLQHFNQSEMNKKKILRELIDSQSVSNLKVLEDCGWLKDIRRRDELIAYASENHKVESAAWLLEFKNRTADLVAEQRRAEKKLMRELNAAPDSVTALRKLWSYEEREDGTLTIINYKGKDSIVVVPERIGKNIVTRIGNAAFAGTYMKFMMRAETIAQHRKITSITLPKTLQKIESYAFCNLPLLNEITIPDSVKKFGEGVFQKCPNLVIFCSQGSKAEDYCKEKGFQFQYSTELKKEILK
;
A
#
# COMPACT_ATOMS: atom_id res chain seq x y z
N MET A 1 34.58 3.66 21.30
CA MET A 1 34.05 2.86 20.17
C MET A 1 35.14 2.30 19.27
N ASP A 2 36.07 3.09 18.73
CA ASP A 2 37.06 2.60 17.73
C ASP A 2 38.04 1.52 18.24
N LYS A 3 38.44 1.54 19.52
CA LYS A 3 39.32 0.49 20.11
C LYS A 3 38.65 -0.87 20.28
N GLN A 4 37.38 -0.89 20.68
CA GLN A 4 36.62 -2.13 20.87
C GLN A 4 36.31 -2.78 19.51
N TYR A 5 35.91 -1.97 18.53
CA TYR A 5 35.73 -2.39 17.15
C TYR A 5 37.01 -3.00 16.54
N LYS A 6 38.17 -2.35 16.73
CA LYS A 6 39.47 -2.90 16.29
C LYS A 6 39.80 -4.24 16.96
N LYS A 7 39.56 -4.37 18.27
CA LYS A 7 39.80 -5.61 19.02
C LYS A 7 38.90 -6.76 18.52
N GLU A 8 37.63 -6.50 18.28
CA GLU A 8 36.68 -7.49 17.77
C GLU A 8 37.00 -7.91 16.33
N LYS A 9 37.41 -6.96 15.48
CA LYS A 9 37.87 -7.26 14.11
C LYS A 9 39.13 -8.14 14.10
N THR A 10 40.08 -7.89 15.00
CA THR A 10 41.28 -8.75 15.14
C THR A 10 40.91 -10.16 15.60
N LYS A 11 40.01 -10.29 16.60
CA LYS A 11 39.50 -11.60 17.05
C LYS A 11 38.80 -12.36 15.93
N LEU A 12 37.90 -11.70 15.20
CA LEU A 12 37.21 -12.29 14.05
C LEU A 12 38.21 -12.81 13.01
N SER A 13 39.21 -12.00 12.65
CA SER A 13 40.23 -12.39 11.68
C SER A 13 41.07 -13.58 12.14
N ALA A 14 41.36 -13.69 13.44
CA ALA A 14 42.07 -14.84 14.00
C ALA A 14 41.24 -16.12 13.91
N ILE A 15 39.94 -16.06 14.26
CA ILE A 15 39.01 -17.18 14.15
C ILE A 15 38.87 -17.62 12.69
N GLU A 16 38.58 -16.69 11.78
CA GLU A 16 38.46 -16.98 10.34
C GLU A 16 39.74 -17.62 9.79
N LYS A 17 40.92 -17.14 10.18
CA LYS A 17 42.20 -17.72 9.76
C LYS A 17 42.39 -19.15 10.29
N ALA A 18 42.04 -19.42 11.55
CA ALA A 18 42.13 -20.75 12.15
C ALA A 18 41.18 -21.73 11.43
N MET A 19 39.91 -21.35 11.25
CA MET A 19 38.91 -22.15 10.52
C MET A 19 39.37 -22.50 9.10
N LEU A 20 39.77 -21.49 8.32
CA LEU A 20 40.19 -21.67 6.92
C LEU A 20 41.51 -22.43 6.77
N SER A 21 42.26 -22.61 7.87
CA SER A 21 43.49 -23.40 7.88
C SER A 21 43.33 -24.85 8.33
N GLY A 22 42.12 -25.26 8.72
CA GLY A 22 41.86 -26.59 9.28
C GLY A 22 42.17 -26.74 10.77
N ALA A 23 42.58 -25.67 11.47
CA ALA A 23 42.88 -25.68 12.91
C ALA A 23 41.58 -25.54 13.72
N TYR A 24 40.70 -26.54 13.64
CA TYR A 24 39.33 -26.42 14.15
C TYR A 24 39.24 -26.32 15.68
N ASP A 25 40.11 -27.02 16.42
CA ASP A 25 40.15 -26.93 17.90
C ASP A 25 40.60 -25.53 18.37
N GLU A 26 41.58 -24.94 17.68
CA GLU A 26 42.02 -23.57 17.92
C GLU A 26 40.88 -22.60 17.61
N ALA A 27 40.22 -22.78 16.46
CA ALA A 27 39.08 -21.95 16.06
C ALA A 27 37.93 -22.00 17.08
N GLY A 28 37.57 -23.19 17.57
CA GLY A 28 36.53 -23.38 18.59
C GLY A 28 36.92 -22.75 19.94
N SER A 29 38.19 -22.80 20.32
CA SER A 29 38.70 -22.16 21.54
C SER A 29 38.69 -20.63 21.43
N LEU A 30 39.19 -20.09 20.31
CA LEU A 30 39.13 -18.65 20.01
C LEU A 30 37.69 -18.15 19.93
N PHE A 31 36.77 -18.97 19.43
CA PHE A 31 35.35 -18.67 19.36
C PHE A 31 34.70 -18.62 20.75
N ARG A 32 35.03 -19.52 21.70
CA ARG A 32 34.53 -19.42 23.08
C ARG A 32 34.91 -18.10 23.77
N GLU A 33 36.06 -17.55 23.43
CA GLU A 33 36.51 -16.25 23.92
C GLU A 33 35.84 -15.05 23.21
N LEU A 34 35.05 -15.32 22.15
CA LEU A 34 34.29 -14.33 21.41
C LEU A 34 32.96 -14.08 22.10
N ASN A 35 32.94 -13.14 23.03
CA ASN A 35 31.71 -12.66 23.65
C ASN A 35 30.97 -11.64 22.75
N ASN A 36 30.68 -12.02 21.49
CA ASN A 36 29.95 -11.16 20.55
C ASN A 36 28.96 -11.98 19.71
N PRO A 37 27.66 -11.97 20.05
CA PRO A 37 26.60 -12.65 19.32
C PRO A 37 26.40 -12.19 17.88
N PHE A 38 26.84 -11.00 17.48
CA PHE A 38 26.72 -10.54 16.10
C PHE A 38 27.71 -11.26 15.17
N LEU A 39 28.93 -11.49 15.66
CA LEU A 39 30.00 -12.11 14.88
C LEU A 39 29.83 -13.61 14.73
N THR A 40 29.09 -14.26 15.64
CA THR A 40 28.86 -15.71 15.60
C THR A 40 28.16 -16.16 14.31
N VAL A 41 27.18 -15.37 13.85
CA VAL A 41 26.38 -15.70 12.67
C VAL A 41 27.23 -15.68 11.41
N ARG A 42 28.12 -14.70 11.31
CA ARG A 42 29.10 -14.61 10.23
C ARG A 42 30.04 -15.79 10.23
N ILE A 43 30.60 -16.12 11.39
CA ILE A 43 31.56 -17.22 11.56
C ILE A 43 30.90 -18.54 11.14
N LEU A 44 29.66 -18.77 11.55
CA LEU A 44 28.91 -19.96 11.20
C LEU A 44 28.61 -20.05 9.69
N GLY A 45 28.22 -18.93 9.05
CA GLY A 45 28.01 -18.89 7.61
C GLY A 45 29.29 -19.12 6.79
N VAL A 46 30.44 -18.59 7.24
CA VAL A 46 31.75 -18.86 6.62
C VAL A 46 32.15 -20.31 6.80
N ALA A 47 32.02 -20.85 8.02
CA ALA A 47 32.32 -22.26 8.30
C ALA A 47 31.48 -23.21 7.44
N GLY A 48 30.17 -22.96 7.36
CA GLY A 48 29.27 -23.81 6.59
C GLY A 48 29.46 -23.71 5.08
N ARG A 49 29.98 -22.60 4.54
CA ARG A 49 30.26 -22.47 3.10
C ARG A 49 31.65 -22.98 2.70
N PHE A 50 32.66 -22.81 3.56
CA PHE A 50 34.07 -22.99 3.18
C PHE A 50 34.85 -24.01 4.01
N CYS A 51 34.35 -24.43 5.17
CA CYS A 51 35.07 -25.33 6.07
C CYS A 51 34.41 -26.71 6.21
N GLY A 52 33.08 -26.80 6.10
CA GLY A 52 32.38 -28.08 6.15
C GLY A 52 31.70 -28.40 7.48
N LEU A 53 31.19 -29.64 7.59
CA LEU A 53 30.31 -30.05 8.69
C LEU A 53 31.01 -30.11 10.05
N ASP A 54 32.25 -30.58 10.09
CA ASP A 54 32.98 -30.77 11.35
C ASP A 54 33.24 -29.44 12.07
N MET A 55 33.66 -28.42 11.32
CA MET A 55 33.83 -27.07 11.87
C MET A 55 32.49 -26.48 12.35
N VAL A 56 31.40 -26.69 11.61
CA VAL A 56 30.06 -26.23 12.00
C VAL A 56 29.60 -26.86 13.32
N LYS A 57 29.80 -28.18 13.48
CA LYS A 57 29.51 -28.89 14.75
C LYS A 57 30.29 -28.32 15.91
N ILE A 58 31.61 -28.13 15.75
CA ILE A 58 32.47 -27.54 16.77
C ILE A 58 31.96 -26.16 17.18
N LEU A 59 31.61 -25.28 16.24
CA LEU A 59 31.10 -23.94 16.57
C LEU A 59 29.79 -24.02 17.37
N ILE A 60 28.86 -24.88 16.96
CA ILE A 60 27.56 -25.04 17.63
C ILE A 60 27.70 -25.65 19.02
N GLU A 61 28.61 -26.61 19.21
CA GLU A 61 28.97 -27.14 20.53
C GLU A 61 29.56 -26.06 21.45
N ASN A 62 30.28 -25.09 20.86
CA ASN A 62 30.83 -23.95 21.57
C ASN A 62 29.83 -22.77 21.70
N GLY A 63 28.56 -22.96 21.33
CA GLY A 63 27.50 -21.98 21.55
C GLY A 63 27.26 -21.01 20.40
N ALA A 64 27.64 -21.37 19.16
CA ALA A 64 27.27 -20.58 17.99
C ALA A 64 25.77 -20.69 17.68
N LEU A 65 25.12 -19.54 17.47
CA LEU A 65 23.67 -19.42 17.27
C LEU A 65 23.38 -18.52 16.06
N PHE A 66 22.17 -18.60 15.52
CA PHE A 66 21.54 -17.62 14.64
C PHE A 66 20.55 -16.74 15.44
N ASP A 67 20.89 -16.33 16.68
CA ASP A 67 20.00 -15.48 17.50
C ASP A 67 20.17 -13.98 17.17
N TYR A 68 19.12 -13.40 16.61
CA TYR A 68 19.10 -12.04 16.05
C TYR A 68 18.44 -10.98 16.94
N LYS A 69 17.89 -11.34 18.11
CA LYS A 69 17.20 -10.38 19.01
C LYS A 69 18.09 -9.23 19.49
N TRP A 70 19.42 -9.41 19.44
CA TRP A 70 20.39 -8.40 19.87
C TRP A 70 20.61 -7.27 18.84
N ILE A 71 20.34 -7.54 17.55
CA ILE A 71 20.63 -6.64 16.41
C ILE A 71 19.63 -5.49 16.29
N GLU A 72 18.34 -5.75 16.56
CA GLU A 72 17.27 -4.74 16.54
C GLU A 72 17.54 -3.59 17.52
N ASN A 73 18.21 -3.87 18.64
CA ASN A 73 18.47 -2.88 19.70
C ASN A 73 19.74 -2.03 19.51
N HIS A 74 20.65 -2.39 18.60
CA HIS A 74 22.00 -1.77 18.55
C HIS A 74 22.39 -1.12 17.22
N GLY A 75 21.55 -1.23 16.19
CA GLY A 75 21.84 -0.67 14.87
C GLY A 75 23.01 -1.39 14.18
N SER A 76 22.83 -1.72 12.90
CA SER A 76 23.81 -2.42 12.06
C SER A 76 25.04 -1.53 11.75
N TYR A 77 25.91 -1.29 12.74
CA TYR A 77 27.09 -0.42 12.59
C TYR A 77 28.27 -1.11 11.92
N PHE A 78 28.31 -2.46 11.91
CA PHE A 78 29.51 -3.19 11.46
C PHE A 78 29.74 -3.17 9.96
N TYR A 79 28.77 -2.73 9.13
CA TYR A 79 28.80 -3.10 7.72
C TYR A 79 28.31 -2.13 6.65
N SER A 80 27.92 -0.88 6.95
CA SER A 80 28.17 0.29 6.08
C SER A 80 27.56 1.59 6.63
N TYR A 81 28.23 2.71 6.38
CA TYR A 81 27.67 4.08 6.39
C TYR A 81 26.62 4.32 5.30
N HIS A 82 26.14 3.29 4.58
CA HIS A 82 25.26 3.44 3.42
C HIS A 82 24.02 2.56 3.38
N TYR A 83 23.85 1.57 4.25
CA TYR A 83 22.59 0.84 4.42
C TYR A 83 22.46 0.35 5.86
N SER A 84 21.41 0.81 6.53
CA SER A 84 21.11 0.62 7.95
C SER A 84 20.44 -0.72 8.31
N SER A 85 20.37 -1.69 7.38
CA SER A 85 19.71 -2.98 7.62
C SER A 85 20.58 -4.14 7.11
N VAL A 86 21.44 -4.67 7.99
CA VAL A 86 21.94 -6.03 7.81
C VAL A 86 20.79 -6.96 8.21
N LEU A 87 20.31 -7.71 7.22
CA LEU A 87 19.18 -8.63 7.32
C LEU A 87 19.38 -9.58 8.51
N SER A 88 18.30 -9.85 9.24
CA SER A 88 18.29 -10.90 10.27
C SER A 88 18.85 -12.21 9.71
N ASP A 89 18.34 -12.73 8.60
CA ASP A 89 18.80 -14.03 8.06
C ASP A 89 19.99 -13.95 7.06
N PHE A 90 20.85 -12.94 7.16
CA PHE A 90 21.84 -12.62 6.12
C PHE A 90 22.84 -13.76 5.81
N PHE A 91 23.43 -14.37 6.85
CA PHE A 91 24.57 -15.26 6.66
C PHE A 91 24.15 -16.70 6.43
N ILE A 92 22.94 -17.08 6.78
CA ILE A 92 22.46 -18.40 6.38
C ILE A 92 22.35 -18.51 4.85
N LEU A 93 22.10 -17.40 4.16
CA LEU A 93 22.09 -17.37 2.70
C LEU A 93 23.46 -17.74 2.09
N PHE A 94 24.58 -17.65 2.83
CA PHE A 94 25.89 -18.05 2.32
C PHE A 94 25.96 -19.54 1.98
N LEU A 95 25.04 -20.35 2.52
CA LEU A 95 24.98 -21.77 2.17
C LEU A 95 24.32 -22.02 0.81
N LEU A 96 23.69 -21.00 0.21
CA LEU A 96 23.07 -21.05 -1.12
C LEU A 96 24.05 -20.51 -2.19
N LYS A 97 24.19 -21.20 -3.32
CA LYS A 97 24.98 -20.74 -4.48
C LYS A 97 24.20 -19.74 -5.32
N GLY A 98 22.86 -19.78 -5.32
CA GLY A 98 22.03 -18.87 -6.10
C GLY A 98 22.25 -17.39 -5.79
N LEU A 99 22.79 -17.06 -4.60
CA LEU A 99 23.27 -15.71 -4.27
C LEU A 99 24.33 -15.17 -5.23
N ASP A 100 25.19 -16.05 -5.76
CA ASP A 100 26.33 -15.66 -6.59
C ASP A 100 25.87 -14.99 -7.90
N ARG A 101 24.62 -15.27 -8.32
CA ARG A 101 23.98 -14.73 -9.53
C ARG A 101 23.42 -13.32 -9.34
N ILE A 102 23.27 -12.86 -8.11
CA ILE A 102 22.61 -11.59 -7.80
C ILE A 102 23.65 -10.47 -7.80
N ARG A 103 23.56 -9.57 -8.79
CA ARG A 103 24.55 -8.51 -8.98
C ARG A 103 24.33 -7.37 -7.99
N GLY A 104 25.42 -6.86 -7.42
CA GLY A 104 25.36 -5.69 -6.53
C GLY A 104 24.85 -6.00 -5.12
N TYR A 105 24.41 -7.22 -4.85
CA TYR A 105 24.02 -7.64 -3.51
C TYR A 105 25.24 -7.60 -2.58
N THR A 106 25.21 -6.70 -1.59
CA THR A 106 26.27 -6.47 -0.60
C THR A 106 26.84 -7.74 0.05
N PRO A 107 26.03 -8.76 0.39
CA PRO A 107 26.56 -10.01 0.94
C PRO A 107 27.49 -10.74 -0.03
N ASN A 108 27.09 -10.83 -1.31
CA ASN A 108 27.90 -11.47 -2.36
C ASN A 108 29.27 -10.78 -2.49
N ARG A 109 29.30 -9.43 -2.48
CA ARG A 109 30.56 -8.67 -2.49
C ARG A 109 31.48 -8.98 -1.31
N LYS A 110 30.92 -9.12 -0.10
CA LYS A 110 31.71 -9.39 1.12
C LYS A 110 32.19 -10.83 1.19
N MET A 111 31.38 -11.77 0.71
CA MET A 111 31.74 -13.17 0.61
C MET A 111 32.88 -13.36 -0.40
N ASN A 112 32.79 -12.73 -1.58
CA ASN A 112 33.82 -12.80 -2.61
C ASN A 112 35.12 -12.04 -2.26
N ALA A 113 35.09 -11.21 -1.21
CA ALA A 113 36.29 -10.55 -0.69
C ALA A 113 37.09 -11.44 0.27
N LEU A 114 36.58 -12.63 0.62
CA LEU A 114 37.29 -13.59 1.45
C LEU A 114 38.35 -14.32 0.61
N ILE A 115 39.56 -14.38 1.15
CA ILE A 115 40.74 -14.94 0.50
C ILE A 115 41.43 -15.96 1.41
N ASP A 116 42.13 -16.93 0.81
CA ASP A 116 43.00 -17.87 1.50
C ASP A 116 44.32 -17.22 1.96
N LYS A 117 45.22 -18.03 2.54
CA LYS A 117 46.52 -17.56 3.03
C LYS A 117 47.42 -17.05 1.90
N GLU A 118 47.19 -17.53 0.68
CA GLU A 118 47.90 -17.21 -0.55
C GLU A 118 47.28 -16.02 -1.30
N GLY A 119 46.19 -15.45 -0.78
CA GLY A 119 45.50 -14.30 -1.34
C GLY A 119 44.56 -14.62 -2.52
N LYS A 120 44.23 -15.90 -2.73
CA LYS A 120 43.26 -16.33 -3.75
C LYS A 120 41.84 -16.37 -3.17
N PRO A 121 40.79 -16.18 -3.99
CA PRO A 121 39.42 -16.32 -3.55
C PRO A 121 39.14 -17.71 -2.96
N LEU A 122 38.43 -17.75 -1.84
CA LEU A 122 38.04 -19.03 -1.22
C LEU A 122 37.14 -19.85 -2.14
N VAL A 123 37.38 -21.17 -2.16
CA VAL A 123 36.56 -22.15 -2.90
C VAL A 123 35.53 -22.74 -1.94
N PRO A 124 34.22 -22.66 -2.23
CA PRO A 124 33.19 -23.30 -1.42
C PRO A 124 33.35 -24.82 -1.35
N ILE A 125 32.90 -25.43 -0.25
CA ILE A 125 32.84 -26.89 -0.10
C ILE A 125 31.98 -27.55 -1.19
N CYS A 126 32.17 -28.85 -1.39
CA CYS A 126 31.40 -29.59 -2.40
C CYS A 126 29.90 -29.63 -2.05
N GLU A 127 29.08 -30.00 -3.03
CA GLU A 127 27.63 -29.95 -2.88
C GLU A 127 27.12 -30.95 -1.84
N GLU A 128 27.70 -32.14 -1.82
CA GLU A 128 27.36 -33.22 -0.89
C GLU A 128 27.60 -32.79 0.56
N GLU A 129 28.77 -32.21 0.84
CA GLU A 129 29.14 -31.75 2.16
C GLU A 129 28.28 -30.55 2.59
N ARG A 130 27.99 -29.63 1.67
CA ARG A 130 27.10 -28.49 1.92
C ARG A 130 25.68 -28.93 2.26
N ILE A 131 25.17 -29.97 1.60
CA ILE A 131 23.86 -30.57 1.93
C ILE A 131 23.88 -31.15 3.35
N GLN A 132 24.98 -31.80 3.76
CA GLN A 132 25.11 -32.33 5.12
C GLN A 132 25.14 -31.20 6.16
N VAL A 133 25.84 -30.10 5.90
CA VAL A 133 25.82 -28.89 6.75
C VAL A 133 24.39 -28.38 6.90
N ILE A 134 23.67 -28.22 5.79
CA ILE A 134 22.29 -27.71 5.79
C ILE A 134 21.36 -28.61 6.60
N LYS A 135 21.41 -29.92 6.37
CA LYS A 135 20.60 -30.90 7.12
C LYS A 135 20.87 -30.80 8.60
N TYR A 136 22.15 -30.79 8.99
CA TYR A 136 22.53 -30.67 10.40
C TYR A 136 22.03 -29.37 11.03
N LEU A 137 22.12 -28.23 10.34
CA LEU A 137 21.61 -26.96 10.86
C LEU A 137 20.08 -26.98 11.04
N CYS A 138 19.34 -27.62 10.11
CA CYS A 138 17.89 -27.76 10.24
C CYS A 138 17.51 -28.74 11.35
N GLU A 139 18.25 -29.84 11.54
CA GLU A 139 18.07 -30.77 12.66
C GLU A 139 18.34 -30.12 14.03
N GLN A 140 19.17 -29.08 14.05
CA GLN A 140 19.52 -28.32 15.26
C GLN A 140 18.74 -27.01 15.38
N GLU A 141 17.60 -26.84 14.70
CA GLU A 141 16.91 -25.55 14.56
C GLU A 141 16.67 -24.81 15.88
N ASP A 142 16.21 -25.53 16.92
CA ASP A 142 16.01 -24.98 18.26
C ASP A 142 17.32 -24.53 18.92
N LYS A 143 18.38 -25.33 18.76
CA LYS A 143 19.69 -25.08 19.37
C LYS A 143 20.39 -23.89 18.74
N VAL A 144 20.25 -23.72 17.43
CA VAL A 144 20.91 -22.65 16.68
C VAL A 144 19.97 -21.47 16.41
N CYS A 145 18.76 -21.42 16.98
CA CYS A 145 17.79 -20.34 16.72
C CYS A 145 17.52 -20.12 15.23
N LEU A 146 17.50 -21.18 14.43
CA LEU A 146 17.22 -21.14 13.00
C LEU A 146 15.78 -21.59 12.73
N SER A 147 15.15 -21.08 11.68
CA SER A 147 13.89 -21.60 11.14
C SER A 147 14.18 -22.36 9.85
N ALA A 148 14.03 -23.68 9.85
CA ALA A 148 14.22 -24.51 8.66
C ALA A 148 13.27 -24.08 7.52
N GLY A 149 12.04 -23.65 7.87
CA GLY A 149 11.06 -23.14 6.91
C GLY A 149 11.51 -21.84 6.22
N ASP A 150 12.19 -20.95 6.94
CA ASP A 150 12.79 -19.75 6.34
C ASP A 150 13.94 -20.10 5.41
N TYR A 151 14.73 -21.12 5.76
CA TYR A 151 15.79 -21.60 4.88
C TYR A 151 15.25 -22.20 3.58
N LEU A 152 14.18 -23.00 3.65
CA LEU A 152 13.45 -23.49 2.48
C LEU A 152 12.96 -22.34 1.59
N TYR A 153 12.43 -21.29 2.20
CA TYR A 153 12.00 -20.09 1.48
C TYR A 153 13.13 -19.44 0.69
N TYR A 154 14.29 -19.26 1.31
CA TYR A 154 15.45 -18.70 0.62
C TYR A 154 16.02 -19.64 -0.45
N ALA A 155 16.01 -20.95 -0.23
CA ALA A 155 16.39 -21.94 -1.24
C ALA A 155 15.48 -21.85 -2.48
N ILE A 156 14.17 -21.62 -2.28
CA ILE A 156 13.22 -21.37 -3.37
C ILE A 156 13.58 -20.08 -4.10
N LEU A 157 13.73 -18.94 -3.41
CA LEU A 157 14.02 -17.65 -4.04
C LEU A 157 15.33 -17.64 -4.83
N THR A 158 16.32 -18.39 -4.35
CA THR A 158 17.65 -18.53 -4.97
C THR A 158 17.71 -19.61 -6.05
N GLN A 159 16.61 -20.33 -6.29
CA GLN A 159 16.48 -21.45 -7.24
C GLN A 159 17.37 -22.67 -6.94
N GLU A 160 17.66 -22.94 -5.67
CA GLU A 160 18.35 -24.15 -5.23
C GLU A 160 17.37 -25.33 -5.15
N ARG A 161 16.92 -25.83 -6.31
CA ARG A 161 15.88 -26.87 -6.41
C ARG A 161 16.24 -28.13 -5.63
N THR A 162 17.47 -28.62 -5.78
CA THR A 162 17.97 -29.81 -5.07
C THR A 162 17.85 -29.65 -3.55
N ILE A 163 18.26 -28.50 -3.01
CA ILE A 163 18.18 -28.22 -1.57
C ILE A 163 16.71 -28.13 -1.13
N ALA A 164 15.88 -27.38 -1.87
CA ALA A 164 14.47 -27.25 -1.54
C ALA A 164 13.73 -28.61 -1.53
N ASP A 165 14.02 -29.48 -2.49
CA ASP A 165 13.41 -30.81 -2.58
C ASP A 165 13.87 -31.75 -1.45
N ILE A 166 15.14 -31.67 -1.06
CA ILE A 166 15.67 -32.40 0.10
C ILE A 166 14.97 -31.95 1.38
N LEU A 167 14.88 -30.64 1.62
CA LEU A 167 14.22 -30.10 2.82
C LEU A 167 12.74 -30.50 2.88
N ARG A 168 12.02 -30.45 1.75
CA ARG A 168 10.64 -30.93 1.68
C ARG A 168 10.52 -32.40 2.03
N LYS A 169 11.42 -33.24 1.50
CA LYS A 169 11.44 -34.67 1.78
C LYS A 169 11.69 -34.95 3.27
N ASP A 170 12.47 -34.10 3.92
CA ASP A 170 12.72 -34.15 5.36
C ASP A 170 11.58 -33.54 6.19
N GLY A 171 10.47 -33.11 5.57
CA GLY A 171 9.27 -32.61 6.24
C GLY A 171 9.28 -31.11 6.58
N VAL A 172 10.28 -30.36 6.10
CA VAL A 172 10.36 -28.91 6.32
C VAL A 172 9.25 -28.21 5.54
N CYS A 173 8.53 -27.31 6.22
CA CYS A 173 7.46 -26.52 5.63
C CYS A 173 7.52 -25.05 6.09
N PHE A 174 6.77 -24.17 5.41
CA PHE A 174 6.69 -22.76 5.83
C PHE A 174 5.95 -22.61 7.15
N SER A 175 6.51 -21.76 8.02
CA SER A 175 5.84 -21.30 9.23
C SER A 175 4.58 -20.48 8.89
N ASP A 176 3.65 -20.41 9.83
CA ASP A 176 2.42 -19.62 9.63
C ASP A 176 2.71 -18.13 9.42
N ALA A 177 3.71 -17.60 10.12
CA ALA A 177 4.16 -16.21 9.94
C ALA A 177 4.69 -15.95 8.52
N LEU A 178 5.42 -16.89 7.94
CA LEU A 178 5.93 -16.77 6.57
C LEU A 178 4.79 -16.91 5.54
N LYS A 179 3.86 -17.84 5.75
CA LYS A 179 2.65 -17.96 4.92
C LYS A 179 1.83 -16.68 4.97
N GLU A 180 1.68 -16.08 6.14
CA GLU A 180 0.99 -14.80 6.33
C GLU A 180 1.72 -13.66 5.61
N LEU A 181 3.04 -13.57 5.75
CA LEU A 181 3.86 -12.60 5.04
C LEU A 181 3.65 -12.66 3.52
N LEU A 182 3.61 -13.86 2.95
CA LEU A 182 3.44 -14.05 1.50
C LEU A 182 2.00 -13.79 1.02
N THR A 183 1.00 -13.91 1.89
CA THR A 183 -0.44 -13.80 1.53
C THR A 183 -1.08 -12.48 1.93
N LYS A 184 -0.49 -11.74 2.87
CA LYS A 184 -0.96 -10.42 3.33
C LYS A 184 0.05 -9.29 3.14
N GLY A 185 1.30 -9.63 2.82
CA GLY A 185 2.40 -8.67 2.68
C GLY A 185 3.14 -8.39 3.99
N GLY A 186 4.46 -8.14 3.89
CA GLY A 186 5.31 -7.81 5.04
C GLY A 186 5.61 -6.31 5.20
N GLY A 187 5.36 -5.47 4.19
CA GLY A 187 5.71 -4.05 4.23
C GLY A 187 7.21 -3.77 4.08
N LYS A 188 7.60 -2.49 4.11
CA LYS A 188 8.99 -2.06 3.81
C LYS A 188 9.99 -2.36 4.94
N GLU A 189 9.50 -2.46 6.17
CA GLU A 189 10.32 -2.72 7.35
C GLU A 189 10.59 -4.22 7.56
N ASN A 190 9.95 -5.10 6.77
CA ASN A 190 10.17 -6.53 6.87
C ASN A 190 11.24 -6.99 5.87
N ASP A 191 12.36 -7.46 6.41
CA ASP A 191 13.53 -7.92 5.65
C ASP A 191 13.19 -9.03 4.64
N LYS A 192 12.45 -10.07 5.06
CA LYS A 192 12.07 -11.20 4.19
C LYS A 192 11.22 -10.75 3.01
N TRP A 193 10.30 -9.83 3.26
CA TRP A 193 9.47 -9.23 2.21
C TRP A 193 10.28 -8.36 1.24
N MET A 194 11.25 -7.60 1.76
CA MET A 194 12.12 -6.79 0.92
C MET A 194 13.04 -7.65 0.05
N ILE A 195 13.57 -8.74 0.61
CA ILE A 195 14.32 -9.75 -0.13
C ILE A 195 13.46 -10.35 -1.25
N TYR A 196 12.23 -10.76 -0.93
CA TYR A 196 11.29 -11.30 -1.93
C TYR A 196 11.17 -10.38 -3.15
N CYS A 197 10.89 -9.10 -2.91
CA CYS A 197 10.76 -8.10 -3.97
C CYS A 197 12.07 -7.92 -4.74
N TYR A 198 13.21 -7.89 -4.07
CA TYR A 198 14.51 -7.73 -4.73
C TYR A 198 14.83 -8.92 -5.65
N PHE A 199 14.53 -10.15 -5.21
CA PHE A 199 14.68 -11.33 -6.07
C PHE A 199 13.77 -11.26 -7.30
N MET A 200 12.55 -10.73 -7.18
CA MET A 200 11.72 -10.52 -8.38
C MET A 200 12.38 -9.60 -9.40
N GLU A 201 13.08 -8.55 -8.96
CA GLU A 201 13.75 -7.61 -9.87
C GLU A 201 14.87 -8.30 -10.66
N GLU A 202 15.64 -9.18 -10.02
CA GLU A 202 16.88 -9.75 -10.58
C GLU A 202 16.66 -11.06 -11.37
N LEU A 203 15.60 -11.82 -11.07
CA LEU A 203 15.37 -13.11 -11.71
C LEU A 203 14.86 -12.98 -13.15
N GLN A 204 15.30 -13.90 -14.01
CA GLN A 204 14.75 -14.06 -15.36
C GLN A 204 13.31 -14.59 -15.32
N ASP A 205 12.53 -14.32 -16.36
CA ASP A 205 11.08 -14.55 -16.36
C ASP A 205 10.69 -16.00 -16.06
N ASN A 206 11.29 -16.98 -16.73
CA ASN A 206 11.01 -18.41 -16.51
C ASN A 206 11.36 -18.85 -15.07
N ALA A 207 12.52 -18.39 -14.59
CA ALA A 207 12.97 -18.66 -13.22
C ALA A 207 12.02 -18.06 -12.18
N LEU A 208 11.50 -16.87 -12.44
CA LEU A 208 10.58 -16.19 -11.54
C LEU A 208 9.21 -16.88 -11.49
N VAL A 209 8.72 -17.39 -12.62
CA VAL A 209 7.50 -18.21 -12.67
C VAL A 209 7.67 -19.51 -11.88
N ASP A 210 8.83 -20.16 -11.99
CA ASP A 210 9.15 -21.36 -11.18
C ASP A 210 9.16 -21.03 -9.68
N VAL A 211 9.73 -19.88 -9.30
CA VAL A 211 9.71 -19.39 -7.92
C VAL A 211 8.29 -19.15 -7.44
N PHE A 212 7.44 -18.45 -8.21
CA PHE A 212 6.04 -18.25 -7.82
C PHE A 212 5.33 -19.59 -7.63
N SER A 213 5.56 -20.55 -8.54
CA SER A 213 4.93 -21.87 -8.49
C SER A 213 5.34 -22.65 -7.25
N ALA A 214 6.62 -22.60 -6.89
CA ALA A 214 7.13 -23.18 -5.67
C ALA A 214 6.55 -22.50 -4.42
N LEU A 215 6.54 -21.16 -4.36
CA LEU A 215 5.97 -20.43 -3.22
C LEU A 215 4.46 -20.70 -3.06
N HIS A 216 3.71 -20.74 -4.16
CA HIS A 216 2.28 -21.04 -4.16
C HIS A 216 2.00 -22.43 -3.56
N ARG A 217 2.83 -23.43 -3.91
CA ARG A 217 2.76 -24.77 -3.31
C ARG A 217 2.93 -24.74 -1.80
N GLU A 218 3.89 -23.98 -1.29
CA GLU A 218 4.20 -23.93 0.15
C GLU A 218 3.14 -23.16 0.97
N ILE A 219 2.49 -22.14 0.39
CA ILE A 219 1.42 -21.38 1.08
C ILE A 219 0.07 -22.11 1.06
N GLY A 220 -0.10 -23.08 0.15
CA GLY A 220 -1.31 -23.89 -0.04
C GLY A 220 -2.15 -23.47 -1.25
N GLU A 221 -2.77 -24.45 -1.91
CA GLU A 221 -3.45 -24.30 -3.21
C GLU A 221 -4.64 -23.32 -3.22
N GLU A 222 -5.30 -23.11 -2.07
CA GLU A 222 -6.42 -22.17 -1.95
C GLU A 222 -5.96 -20.72 -1.72
N LYS A 223 -4.70 -20.51 -1.34
CA LYS A 223 -4.15 -19.18 -1.09
C LYS A 223 -3.51 -18.62 -2.34
N ARG A 224 -3.37 -17.30 -2.39
CA ARG A 224 -2.66 -16.61 -3.47
C ARG A 224 -1.66 -15.64 -2.90
N LEU A 225 -0.57 -15.41 -3.64
CA LEU A 225 0.47 -14.48 -3.28
C LEU A 225 -0.10 -13.05 -3.26
N HIS A 226 0.31 -12.29 -2.25
CA HIS A 226 -0.14 -10.92 -2.04
C HIS A 226 0.37 -9.99 -3.14
N PHE A 227 -0.50 -9.10 -3.62
CA PHE A 227 -0.15 -8.14 -4.66
C PHE A 227 -0.01 -6.72 -4.09
N THR A 228 1.11 -6.06 -4.37
CA THR A 228 1.35 -4.67 -3.96
C THR A 228 1.72 -3.78 -5.14
N GLU A 229 1.60 -2.46 -4.94
CA GLU A 229 2.07 -1.47 -5.92
C GLU A 229 3.57 -1.62 -6.21
N LYS A 230 4.39 -2.05 -5.25
CA LYS A 230 5.82 -2.32 -5.49
C LYS A 230 5.99 -3.49 -6.48
N ILE A 231 5.28 -4.59 -6.26
CA ILE A 231 5.29 -5.76 -7.16
C ILE A 231 4.81 -5.39 -8.56
N TRP A 232 3.79 -4.52 -8.67
CA TRP A 232 3.39 -3.92 -9.94
C TRP A 232 4.55 -3.20 -10.62
N GLN A 233 5.21 -2.26 -9.93
CA GLN A 233 6.30 -1.48 -10.54
C GLN A 233 7.46 -2.34 -11.02
N ILE A 234 7.80 -3.39 -10.26
CA ILE A 234 8.86 -4.35 -10.62
C ILE A 234 8.51 -5.08 -11.91
N ASN A 235 7.27 -5.53 -12.06
CA ASN A 235 6.88 -6.46 -13.12
C ASN A 235 6.11 -5.82 -14.28
N LYS A 236 5.80 -4.51 -14.25
CA LYS A 236 4.96 -3.84 -15.25
C LYS A 236 5.42 -4.06 -16.70
N GLN A 237 6.73 -4.15 -16.94
CA GLN A 237 7.27 -4.43 -18.28
C GLN A 237 7.08 -5.90 -18.66
N ARG A 238 7.29 -6.83 -17.73
CA ARG A 238 7.04 -8.26 -17.93
C ARG A 238 5.56 -8.57 -18.16
N PHE A 239 4.65 -7.75 -17.64
CA PHE A 239 3.23 -7.90 -17.92
C PHE A 239 2.84 -7.58 -19.37
N LEU A 240 3.74 -7.05 -20.19
CA LEU A 240 3.57 -6.97 -21.64
C LEU A 240 3.87 -8.30 -22.35
N ILE A 241 4.41 -9.29 -21.63
CA ILE A 241 4.64 -10.65 -22.13
C ILE A 241 3.43 -11.50 -21.71
N PRO A 242 2.58 -11.96 -22.65
CA PRO A 242 1.34 -12.67 -22.33
C PRO A 242 1.52 -13.91 -21.46
N GLU A 243 2.53 -14.73 -21.77
CA GLU A 243 2.79 -15.99 -21.08
C GLU A 243 3.18 -15.74 -19.61
N PHE A 244 4.05 -14.75 -19.38
CA PHE A 244 4.41 -14.33 -18.03
C PHE A 244 3.21 -13.77 -17.28
N PHE A 245 2.38 -12.94 -17.93
CA PHE A 245 1.24 -12.34 -17.27
C PHE A 245 0.18 -13.36 -16.87
N VAL A 246 -0.08 -14.37 -17.72
CA VAL A 246 -0.94 -15.52 -17.38
C VAL A 246 -0.40 -16.25 -16.15
N ALA A 247 0.89 -16.63 -16.16
CA ALA A 247 1.51 -17.32 -15.04
C ALA A 247 1.46 -16.49 -13.75
N PHE A 248 1.64 -15.17 -13.85
CA PHE A 248 1.53 -14.27 -12.70
C PHE A 248 0.10 -14.23 -12.15
N LEU A 249 -0.91 -14.05 -12.99
CA LEU A 249 -2.32 -13.95 -12.57
C LEU A 249 -2.84 -15.24 -11.95
N GLN A 250 -2.27 -16.39 -12.29
CA GLN A 250 -2.63 -17.69 -11.69
C GLN A 250 -2.21 -17.79 -10.21
N HIS A 251 -1.12 -17.13 -9.83
CA HIS A 251 -0.48 -17.32 -8.52
C HIS A 251 -0.73 -16.17 -7.55
N PHE A 252 -1.16 -15.01 -8.05
CA PHE A 252 -1.39 -13.80 -7.25
C PHE A 252 -2.86 -13.48 -7.01
N ASN A 253 -3.15 -12.81 -5.89
CA ASN A 253 -4.49 -12.39 -5.52
C ASN A 253 -4.98 -11.23 -6.41
N GLN A 254 -5.81 -11.56 -7.41
CA GLN A 254 -6.34 -10.59 -8.36
C GLN A 254 -7.34 -9.58 -7.74
N SER A 255 -7.88 -9.83 -6.55
CA SER A 255 -8.83 -8.92 -5.90
C SER A 255 -8.15 -7.63 -5.40
N GLU A 256 -6.87 -7.72 -5.03
CA GLU A 256 -6.04 -6.62 -4.53
C GLU A 256 -5.46 -5.75 -5.66
N MET A 257 -5.47 -6.27 -6.89
CA MET A 257 -4.92 -5.59 -8.05
C MET A 257 -5.77 -4.37 -8.43
N ASN A 258 -5.11 -3.24 -8.69
CA ASN A 258 -5.76 -2.05 -9.25
C ASN A 258 -6.07 -2.27 -10.73
N LYS A 259 -7.13 -3.04 -11.01
CA LYS A 259 -7.52 -3.46 -12.36
C LYS A 259 -7.61 -2.31 -13.35
N LYS A 260 -8.15 -1.15 -12.91
CA LYS A 260 -8.30 0.04 -13.76
C LYS A 260 -6.95 0.61 -14.20
N LYS A 261 -5.99 0.71 -13.28
CA LYS A 261 -4.64 1.20 -13.60
C LYS A 261 -3.91 0.24 -14.53
N ILE A 262 -3.96 -1.06 -14.23
CA ILE A 262 -3.31 -2.10 -15.04
C ILE A 262 -3.87 -2.12 -16.46
N LEU A 263 -5.20 -2.13 -16.61
CA LEU A 263 -5.87 -2.10 -17.92
C LEU A 263 -5.50 -0.85 -18.73
N ARG A 264 -5.40 0.31 -18.08
CA ARG A 264 -4.97 1.55 -18.76
C ARG A 264 -3.54 1.46 -19.27
N GLU A 265 -2.61 0.95 -18.47
CA GLU A 265 -1.21 0.81 -18.88
C GLU A 265 -1.06 -0.13 -20.10
N LEU A 266 -1.82 -1.23 -20.11
CA LEU A 266 -1.83 -2.17 -21.23
C LEU A 266 -2.42 -1.56 -22.51
N ILE A 267 -3.48 -0.75 -22.37
CA ILE A 267 -4.06 0.05 -23.47
C ILE A 267 -3.05 1.08 -23.98
N ASP A 268 -2.35 1.76 -23.06
CA ASP A 268 -1.36 2.77 -23.42
C ASP A 268 -0.18 2.17 -24.18
N SER A 269 0.17 0.93 -23.85
CA SER A 269 1.18 0.09 -24.51
C SER A 269 0.66 -0.63 -25.76
N GLN A 270 -0.61 -0.46 -26.13
CA GLN A 270 -1.27 -1.13 -27.26
C GLN A 270 -1.19 -2.67 -27.22
N SER A 271 -1.06 -3.28 -26.03
CA SER A 271 -0.89 -4.74 -25.92
C SER A 271 -2.23 -5.48 -26.00
N VAL A 272 -2.71 -5.69 -27.23
CA VAL A 272 -3.95 -6.44 -27.50
C VAL A 272 -3.89 -7.88 -26.98
N SER A 273 -2.74 -8.53 -27.10
CA SER A 273 -2.52 -9.90 -26.61
C SER A 273 -2.79 -10.01 -25.10
N ASN A 274 -2.37 -9.02 -24.30
CA ASN A 274 -2.63 -9.01 -22.86
C ASN A 274 -4.07 -8.62 -22.52
N LEU A 275 -4.77 -7.86 -23.37
CA LEU A 275 -6.21 -7.62 -23.18
C LEU A 275 -7.02 -8.91 -23.30
N LYS A 276 -6.63 -9.81 -24.21
CA LYS A 276 -7.22 -11.16 -24.33
C LYS A 276 -7.04 -11.98 -23.05
N VAL A 277 -5.84 -11.96 -22.45
CA VAL A 277 -5.59 -12.62 -21.16
C VAL A 277 -6.54 -12.11 -20.06
N LEU A 278 -6.81 -10.80 -20.04
CA LEU A 278 -7.68 -10.19 -19.04
C LEU A 278 -9.17 -10.41 -19.30
N GLU A 279 -9.56 -10.65 -20.53
CA GLU A 279 -10.89 -11.19 -20.86
C GLU A 279 -11.09 -12.55 -20.21
N ASP A 280 -10.16 -13.48 -20.37
CA ASP A 280 -10.26 -14.85 -19.82
C ASP A 280 -10.35 -14.81 -18.28
N CYS A 281 -9.66 -13.85 -17.66
CA CYS A 281 -9.75 -13.59 -16.21
C CYS A 281 -11.05 -12.88 -15.78
N GLY A 282 -11.91 -12.49 -16.72
CA GLY A 282 -13.19 -11.82 -16.46
C GLY A 282 -13.08 -10.36 -16.02
N TRP A 283 -11.92 -9.70 -16.19
CA TRP A 283 -11.71 -8.32 -15.71
C TRP A 283 -12.53 -7.28 -16.49
N LEU A 284 -12.99 -7.65 -17.69
CA LEU A 284 -13.80 -6.84 -18.60
C LEU A 284 -15.31 -7.13 -18.52
N LYS A 285 -15.76 -8.02 -17.62
CA LYS A 285 -17.20 -8.30 -17.40
C LYS A 285 -17.97 -7.12 -16.80
N ASP A 286 -17.29 -6.20 -16.14
CA ASP A 286 -17.88 -4.97 -15.61
C ASP A 286 -18.16 -4.00 -16.76
N ILE A 287 -19.43 -3.85 -17.11
CA ILE A 287 -19.93 -3.01 -18.23
C ILE A 287 -19.40 -1.57 -18.11
N ARG A 288 -19.46 -0.99 -16.91
CA ARG A 288 -19.03 0.40 -16.70
C ARG A 288 -17.54 0.53 -16.92
N ARG A 289 -16.74 -0.37 -16.36
CA ARG A 289 -15.28 -0.35 -16.55
C ARG A 289 -14.91 -0.55 -18.01
N ARG A 290 -15.53 -1.52 -18.69
CA ARG A 290 -15.31 -1.78 -20.12
C ARG A 290 -15.58 -0.54 -20.96
N ASP A 291 -16.73 0.10 -20.76
CA ASP A 291 -17.11 1.29 -21.52
C ASP A 291 -16.21 2.51 -21.19
N GLU A 292 -15.82 2.68 -19.93
CA GLU A 292 -14.81 3.69 -19.53
C GLU A 292 -13.45 3.46 -20.21
N LEU A 293 -13.04 2.20 -20.41
CA LEU A 293 -11.78 1.86 -21.08
C LEU A 293 -11.85 2.05 -22.59
N ILE A 294 -12.99 1.76 -23.23
CA ILE A 294 -13.23 2.06 -24.64
C ILE A 294 -13.09 3.57 -24.88
N ALA A 295 -13.78 4.39 -24.07
CA ALA A 295 -13.69 5.85 -24.16
C ALA A 295 -12.25 6.33 -23.95
N TYR A 296 -11.56 5.84 -22.92
CA TYR A 296 -10.16 6.17 -22.65
C TYR A 296 -9.25 5.83 -23.83
N ALA A 297 -9.37 4.64 -24.42
CA ALA A 297 -8.56 4.23 -25.56
C ALA A 297 -8.80 5.12 -26.79
N SER A 298 -10.07 5.46 -27.07
CA SER A 298 -10.42 6.36 -28.18
C SER A 298 -9.90 7.79 -27.96
N GLU A 299 -10.11 8.36 -26.77
CA GLU A 299 -9.67 9.72 -26.41
C GLU A 299 -8.14 9.88 -26.43
N ASN A 300 -7.40 8.81 -26.10
CA ASN A 300 -5.93 8.81 -26.10
C ASN A 300 -5.32 8.24 -27.39
N HIS A 301 -6.12 8.12 -28.46
CA HIS A 301 -5.68 7.64 -29.78
C HIS A 301 -5.01 6.25 -29.77
N LYS A 302 -5.43 5.36 -28.86
CA LYS A 302 -4.95 3.97 -28.77
C LYS A 302 -5.75 3.06 -29.70
N VAL A 303 -5.48 3.19 -30.99
CA VAL A 303 -6.31 2.61 -32.09
C VAL A 303 -6.53 1.10 -31.97
N GLU A 304 -5.46 0.30 -31.81
CA GLU A 304 -5.56 -1.17 -31.76
C GLU A 304 -6.35 -1.63 -30.54
N SER A 305 -6.05 -1.06 -29.37
CA SER A 305 -6.76 -1.36 -28.13
C SER A 305 -8.23 -0.93 -28.18
N ALA A 306 -8.52 0.23 -28.76
CA ALA A 306 -9.89 0.71 -28.92
C ALA A 306 -10.70 -0.20 -29.84
N ALA A 307 -10.13 -0.60 -30.98
CA ALA A 307 -10.77 -1.53 -31.92
C ALA A 307 -11.06 -2.88 -31.25
N TRP A 308 -10.08 -3.44 -30.55
CA TRP A 308 -10.25 -4.72 -29.87
C TRP A 308 -11.30 -4.66 -28.74
N LEU A 309 -11.32 -3.59 -27.93
CA LEU A 309 -12.31 -3.43 -26.86
C LEU A 309 -13.74 -3.23 -27.40
N LEU A 310 -13.89 -2.54 -28.54
CA LEU A 310 -15.16 -2.42 -29.24
C LEU A 310 -15.64 -3.77 -29.78
N GLU A 311 -14.74 -4.55 -30.38
CA GLU A 311 -15.03 -5.91 -30.83
C GLU A 311 -15.43 -6.81 -29.65
N PHE A 312 -14.69 -6.75 -28.53
CA PHE A 312 -15.03 -7.45 -27.28
C PHE A 312 -16.42 -7.09 -26.78
N LYS A 313 -16.78 -5.80 -26.77
CA LYS A 313 -18.13 -5.35 -26.42
C LYS A 313 -19.16 -5.95 -27.37
N ASN A 314 -18.94 -5.89 -28.68
CA ASN A 314 -19.91 -6.39 -29.66
C ASN A 314 -20.15 -7.90 -29.56
N ARG A 315 -19.12 -8.69 -29.20
CA ARG A 315 -19.28 -10.16 -29.05
C ARG A 315 -19.84 -10.60 -27.70
N THR A 316 -19.71 -9.81 -26.64
CA THR A 316 -20.10 -10.21 -25.26
C THR A 316 -21.28 -9.46 -24.67
N ALA A 317 -21.60 -8.26 -25.17
CA ALA A 317 -22.66 -7.43 -24.61
C ALA A 317 -24.04 -7.83 -25.14
N ASP A 318 -25.02 -7.90 -24.24
CA ASP A 318 -26.42 -7.77 -24.63
C ASP A 318 -26.72 -6.28 -24.81
N LEU A 319 -26.40 -5.77 -26.00
CA LEU A 319 -26.52 -4.34 -26.33
C LEU A 319 -27.95 -3.82 -26.11
N VAL A 320 -28.97 -4.66 -26.37
CA VAL A 320 -30.38 -4.30 -26.18
C VAL A 320 -30.70 -4.17 -24.69
N ALA A 321 -30.27 -5.11 -23.84
CA ALA A 321 -30.47 -5.00 -22.40
C ALA A 321 -29.67 -3.85 -21.78
N GLU A 322 -28.43 -3.62 -22.24
CA GLU A 322 -27.60 -2.50 -21.81
C GLU A 322 -28.25 -1.16 -22.18
N GLN A 323 -28.72 -1.01 -23.42
CA GLN A 323 -29.43 0.19 -23.88
C GLN A 323 -30.72 0.42 -23.09
N ARG A 324 -31.56 -0.62 -22.89
CA ARG A 324 -32.78 -0.51 -22.06
C ARG A 324 -32.46 -0.08 -20.62
N ARG A 325 -31.35 -0.56 -20.04
CA ARG A 325 -30.91 -0.14 -18.70
C ARG A 325 -30.47 1.32 -18.69
N ALA A 326 -29.73 1.75 -19.71
CA ALA A 326 -29.29 3.13 -19.88
C ALA A 326 -30.49 4.08 -20.08
N GLU A 327 -31.42 3.74 -20.95
CA GLU A 327 -32.66 4.49 -21.21
C GLU A 327 -33.53 4.54 -19.95
N LYS A 328 -33.73 3.43 -19.24
CA LYS A 328 -34.48 3.43 -17.98
C LYS A 328 -33.81 4.30 -16.91
N LYS A 329 -32.47 4.34 -16.87
CA LYS A 329 -31.73 5.22 -15.97
C LYS A 329 -31.89 6.69 -16.40
N LEU A 330 -31.73 7.00 -17.68
CA LEU A 330 -31.91 8.34 -18.23
C LEU A 330 -33.34 8.84 -17.99
N MET A 331 -34.36 8.03 -18.29
CA MET A 331 -35.76 8.35 -18.03
C MET A 331 -36.03 8.58 -16.53
N ARG A 332 -35.41 7.79 -15.64
CA ARG A 332 -35.49 8.05 -14.19
C ARG A 332 -34.80 9.37 -13.81
N GLU A 333 -33.71 9.74 -14.46
CA GLU A 333 -33.01 11.01 -14.20
C GLU A 333 -33.76 12.22 -14.77
N LEU A 334 -34.35 12.10 -15.97
CA LEU A 334 -35.19 13.14 -16.58
C LEU A 334 -36.51 13.34 -15.83
N ASN A 335 -37.11 12.25 -15.34
CA ASN A 335 -38.37 12.30 -14.58
C ASN A 335 -38.13 12.52 -13.07
N ALA A 336 -36.88 12.59 -12.61
CA ALA A 336 -36.59 12.92 -11.23
C ALA A 336 -36.89 14.40 -11.01
N ALA A 337 -37.87 14.68 -10.15
CA ALA A 337 -38.14 16.05 -9.73
C ALA A 337 -36.86 16.68 -9.14
N PRO A 338 -36.60 17.98 -9.36
CA PRO A 338 -35.38 18.67 -8.90
C PRO A 338 -35.15 18.55 -7.38
N ASP A 339 -36.22 18.40 -6.62
CA ASP A 339 -36.30 18.22 -5.17
C ASP A 339 -36.29 16.75 -4.71
N SER A 340 -36.21 15.79 -5.63
CA SER A 340 -36.14 14.37 -5.29
C SER A 340 -34.89 14.07 -4.45
N VAL A 341 -35.00 13.11 -3.53
CA VAL A 341 -33.89 12.67 -2.66
C VAL A 341 -32.64 12.31 -3.48
N THR A 342 -32.84 11.70 -4.64
CA THR A 342 -31.75 11.28 -5.55
C THR A 342 -31.04 12.48 -6.17
N ALA A 343 -31.77 13.51 -6.58
CA ALA A 343 -31.18 14.74 -7.10
C ALA A 343 -30.46 15.53 -5.99
N LEU A 344 -31.09 15.68 -4.83
CA LEU A 344 -30.52 16.39 -3.69
C LEU A 344 -29.27 15.68 -3.14
N ARG A 345 -29.19 14.33 -3.18
CA ARG A 345 -27.96 13.59 -2.78
C ARG A 345 -26.75 13.88 -3.68
N LYS A 346 -26.96 14.28 -4.94
CA LYS A 346 -25.86 14.69 -5.84
C LYS A 346 -25.27 16.04 -5.40
N LEU A 347 -26.09 16.93 -4.86
CA LEU A 347 -25.71 18.29 -4.45
C LEU A 347 -25.34 18.41 -2.97
N TRP A 348 -25.93 17.60 -2.10
CA TRP A 348 -25.83 17.73 -0.65
C TRP A 348 -25.23 16.47 -0.04
N SER A 349 -24.29 16.65 0.89
CA SER A 349 -23.91 15.63 1.86
C SER A 349 -24.49 16.01 3.21
N TYR A 350 -25.13 15.05 3.88
CA TYR A 350 -25.86 15.28 5.12
C TYR A 350 -25.79 14.07 6.04
N GLU A 351 -25.99 14.33 7.33
CA GLU A 351 -26.03 13.34 8.41
C GLU A 351 -27.42 13.40 9.06
N GLU A 352 -28.01 12.22 9.27
CA GLU A 352 -29.23 12.08 10.05
C GLU A 352 -28.88 12.09 11.55
N ARG A 353 -29.66 12.84 12.32
CA ARG A 353 -29.53 12.96 13.78
C ARG A 353 -30.48 12.00 14.47
N GLU A 354 -30.23 11.72 15.74
CA GLU A 354 -31.09 10.85 16.57
C GLU A 354 -32.55 11.32 16.65
N ASP A 355 -32.79 12.62 16.49
CA ASP A 355 -34.13 13.23 16.48
C ASP A 355 -34.85 13.15 15.12
N GLY A 356 -34.26 12.46 14.13
CA GLY A 356 -34.80 12.33 12.78
C GLY A 356 -34.64 13.58 11.90
N THR A 357 -33.90 14.59 12.35
CA THR A 357 -33.58 15.79 11.55
C THR A 357 -32.20 15.69 10.89
N LEU A 358 -31.91 16.58 9.94
CA LEU A 358 -30.69 16.54 9.13
C LEU A 358 -29.73 17.67 9.45
N THR A 359 -28.43 17.33 9.42
CA THR A 359 -27.31 18.27 9.38
C THR A 359 -26.70 18.28 7.99
N ILE A 360 -26.60 19.45 7.34
CA ILE A 360 -25.85 19.61 6.09
C ILE A 360 -24.36 19.66 6.39
N ILE A 361 -23.58 18.74 5.82
CA ILE A 361 -22.14 18.59 6.09
C ILE A 361 -21.30 19.17 4.97
N ASN A 362 -21.81 19.16 3.74
CA ASN A 362 -21.11 19.68 2.57
C ASN A 362 -22.07 20.00 1.42
N TYR A 363 -21.79 21.08 0.70
CA TYR A 363 -22.36 21.37 -0.61
C TYR A 363 -21.40 20.91 -1.73
N LYS A 364 -21.95 20.28 -2.77
CA LYS A 364 -21.21 19.69 -3.90
C LYS A 364 -21.60 20.31 -5.24
N GLY A 365 -22.54 21.27 -5.23
CA GLY A 365 -23.00 21.93 -6.43
C GLY A 365 -22.02 22.96 -6.96
N LYS A 366 -22.36 23.56 -8.11
CA LYS A 366 -21.53 24.55 -8.80
C LYS A 366 -22.19 25.94 -8.85
N ASP A 367 -23.42 26.05 -8.33
CA ASP A 367 -24.19 27.28 -8.40
C ASP A 367 -23.63 28.33 -7.44
N SER A 368 -23.60 29.58 -7.89
CA SER A 368 -23.20 30.75 -7.09
C SER A 368 -24.31 31.24 -6.16
N ILE A 369 -25.57 30.94 -6.50
CA ILE A 369 -26.74 31.20 -5.66
C ILE A 369 -27.22 29.86 -5.12
N VAL A 370 -27.13 29.69 -3.80
CA VAL A 370 -27.38 28.39 -3.17
C VAL A 370 -28.62 28.46 -2.30
N VAL A 371 -29.58 27.57 -2.58
CA VAL A 371 -30.78 27.42 -1.74
C VAL A 371 -30.65 26.13 -0.94
N VAL A 372 -30.45 26.25 0.38
CA VAL A 372 -30.39 25.09 1.25
C VAL A 372 -31.81 24.52 1.42
N PRO A 373 -32.05 23.23 1.10
CA PRO A 373 -33.38 22.66 1.12
C PRO A 373 -33.93 22.58 2.54
N GLU A 374 -35.23 22.83 2.72
CA GLU A 374 -35.91 22.66 4.00
C GLU A 374 -36.03 21.17 4.39
N ARG A 375 -36.17 20.30 3.39
CA ARG A 375 -36.28 18.85 3.55
C ARG A 375 -35.43 18.12 2.53
N ILE A 376 -34.89 16.97 2.91
CA ILE A 376 -34.33 16.01 1.97
C ILE A 376 -35.05 14.69 2.20
N GLY A 377 -36.00 14.37 1.33
CA GLY A 377 -36.93 13.26 1.54
C GLY A 377 -37.93 13.60 2.65
N LYS A 378 -38.11 12.70 3.61
CA LYS A 378 -39.04 12.90 4.73
C LYS A 378 -38.43 13.77 5.85
N ASN A 379 -37.11 13.84 5.94
CA ASN A 379 -36.41 14.46 7.05
C ASN A 379 -36.19 15.97 6.83
N ILE A 380 -36.25 16.75 7.91
CA ILE A 380 -36.15 18.21 7.92
C ILE A 380 -34.71 18.64 8.17
N VAL A 381 -34.21 19.64 7.44
CA VAL A 381 -32.89 20.24 7.66
C VAL A 381 -32.97 21.24 8.81
N THR A 382 -32.26 20.96 9.89
CA THR A 382 -32.25 21.81 11.11
C THR A 382 -30.88 22.37 11.45
N ARG A 383 -29.81 21.89 10.81
CA ARG A 383 -28.43 22.31 11.16
C ARG A 383 -27.53 22.43 9.93
N ILE A 384 -26.69 23.47 9.93
CA ILE A 384 -25.52 23.55 9.07
C ILE A 384 -24.31 23.08 9.88
N GLY A 385 -23.65 22.03 9.40
CA GLY A 385 -22.53 21.36 10.05
C GLY A 385 -21.23 22.17 9.95
N ASN A 386 -20.25 21.76 10.75
CA ASN A 386 -18.95 22.42 10.82
C ASN A 386 -18.33 22.51 9.41
N ALA A 387 -17.91 23.71 9.00
CA ALA A 387 -17.26 23.97 7.72
C ALA A 387 -18.04 23.48 6.47
N ALA A 388 -19.38 23.41 6.53
CA ALA A 388 -20.19 22.85 5.44
C ALA A 388 -20.05 23.59 4.09
N PHE A 389 -19.75 24.89 4.12
CA PHE A 389 -19.51 25.73 2.95
C PHE A 389 -18.13 26.40 2.99
N ALA A 390 -17.18 25.88 3.77
CA ALA A 390 -15.91 26.57 3.95
C ALA A 390 -15.13 26.68 2.63
N GLY A 391 -14.66 27.88 2.32
CA GLY A 391 -13.78 28.19 1.19
C GLY A 391 -12.29 27.96 1.49
N THR A 392 -11.96 27.11 2.45
CA THR A 392 -10.58 26.77 2.84
C THR A 392 -10.50 25.33 3.32
N TYR A 393 -9.30 24.75 3.36
CA TYR A 393 -9.07 23.40 3.87
C TYR A 393 -9.29 23.36 5.39
N MET A 394 -10.52 23.06 5.82
CA MET A 394 -10.86 22.80 7.22
C MET A 394 -11.09 21.31 7.51
N LYS A 395 -11.22 20.48 6.46
CA LYS A 395 -11.47 19.02 6.55
C LYS A 395 -10.57 18.28 5.58
N PHE A 396 -9.98 17.16 6.01
CA PHE A 396 -9.16 16.26 5.18
C PHE A 396 -9.90 15.71 3.93
N MET A 397 -11.23 15.78 3.91
CA MET A 397 -12.07 15.23 2.83
C MET A 397 -12.54 16.27 1.78
N MET A 398 -12.22 17.56 1.92
CA MET A 398 -12.63 18.55 0.92
C MET A 398 -11.68 18.55 -0.28
N ARG A 399 -12.24 18.36 -1.47
CA ARG A 399 -11.50 18.45 -2.74
C ARG A 399 -11.22 19.90 -3.10
N ALA A 400 -10.08 20.14 -3.75
CA ALA A 400 -9.66 21.47 -4.18
C ALA A 400 -10.71 22.16 -5.07
N GLU A 401 -11.38 21.39 -5.95
CA GLU A 401 -12.42 21.91 -6.83
C GLU A 401 -13.64 22.39 -6.05
N THR A 402 -14.08 21.66 -5.01
CA THR A 402 -15.21 22.04 -4.16
C THR A 402 -14.94 23.36 -3.44
N ILE A 403 -13.72 23.52 -2.90
CA ILE A 403 -13.28 24.77 -2.26
C ILE A 403 -13.31 25.93 -3.25
N ALA A 404 -12.82 25.71 -4.48
CA ALA A 404 -12.85 26.72 -5.53
C ALA A 404 -14.28 27.11 -5.93
N GLN A 405 -15.25 26.19 -5.91
CA GLN A 405 -16.66 26.51 -6.14
C GLN A 405 -17.29 27.27 -4.97
N HIS A 406 -17.01 26.89 -3.71
CA HIS A 406 -17.53 27.60 -2.55
C HIS A 406 -17.12 29.08 -2.57
N ARG A 407 -15.87 29.39 -2.94
CA ARG A 407 -15.40 30.78 -3.06
C ARG A 407 -16.14 31.62 -4.12
N LYS A 408 -16.96 31.00 -4.98
CA LYS A 408 -17.80 31.67 -5.99
C LYS A 408 -19.23 31.91 -5.53
N ILE A 409 -19.61 31.45 -4.34
CA ILE A 409 -20.95 31.64 -3.80
C ILE A 409 -21.15 33.13 -3.47
N THR A 410 -22.22 33.70 -4.03
CA THR A 410 -22.60 35.10 -3.86
C THR A 410 -23.78 35.30 -2.92
N SER A 411 -24.66 34.30 -2.82
CA SER A 411 -25.84 34.32 -1.95
C SER A 411 -26.20 32.91 -1.47
N ILE A 412 -26.67 32.83 -0.23
CA ILE A 412 -27.15 31.59 0.39
C ILE A 412 -28.52 31.85 1.03
N THR A 413 -29.53 31.08 0.59
CA THR A 413 -30.85 31.05 1.22
C THR A 413 -30.93 29.89 2.21
N LEU A 414 -31.21 30.21 3.47
CA LEU A 414 -31.33 29.23 4.55
C LEU A 414 -32.81 28.88 4.82
N PRO A 415 -33.14 27.61 5.12
CA PRO A 415 -34.52 27.22 5.38
C PRO A 415 -34.98 27.72 6.76
N LYS A 416 -36.27 28.03 6.88
CA LYS A 416 -36.90 28.46 8.14
C LYS A 416 -36.86 27.40 9.24
N THR A 417 -36.59 26.15 8.90
CA THR A 417 -36.45 25.05 9.85
C THR A 417 -35.09 25.02 10.52
N LEU A 418 -34.14 25.86 10.08
CA LEU A 418 -32.78 25.87 10.58
C LEU A 418 -32.71 26.38 12.03
N GLN A 419 -32.13 25.58 12.93
CA GLN A 419 -32.02 25.86 14.35
C GLN A 419 -30.59 26.19 14.79
N LYS A 420 -29.57 25.64 14.10
CA LYS A 420 -28.17 25.78 14.49
C LYS A 420 -27.23 25.91 13.29
N ILE A 421 -26.26 26.80 13.41
CA ILE A 421 -25.14 26.94 12.47
C ILE A 421 -23.85 26.65 13.23
N GLU A 422 -23.09 25.64 12.80
CA GLU A 422 -21.85 25.20 13.46
C GLU A 422 -20.64 26.07 13.12
N SER A 423 -19.52 25.80 13.81
CA SER A 423 -18.28 26.55 13.62
C SER A 423 -17.79 26.50 12.17
N TYR A 424 -17.32 27.65 11.69
CA TYR A 424 -16.76 27.87 10.36
C TYR A 424 -17.68 27.50 9.18
N ALA A 425 -18.99 27.33 9.41
CA ALA A 425 -19.93 26.85 8.40
C ALA A 425 -19.86 27.61 7.07
N PHE A 426 -19.64 28.93 7.11
CA PHE A 426 -19.53 29.83 5.95
C PHE A 426 -18.17 30.56 5.91
N CYS A 427 -17.12 29.95 6.45
CA CYS A 427 -15.80 30.59 6.53
C CYS A 427 -15.15 30.74 5.15
N ASN A 428 -14.52 31.89 4.92
CA ASN A 428 -13.71 32.21 3.74
C ASN A 428 -14.51 32.18 2.42
N LEU A 429 -15.67 32.84 2.42
CA LEU A 429 -16.50 33.08 1.24
C LEU A 429 -16.35 34.54 0.77
N PRO A 430 -15.35 34.86 -0.07
CA PRO A 430 -14.99 36.24 -0.40
C PRO A 430 -16.04 36.99 -1.22
N LEU A 431 -16.91 36.26 -1.93
CA LEU A 431 -17.94 36.82 -2.81
C LEU A 431 -19.34 36.79 -2.20
N LEU A 432 -19.51 36.25 -0.99
CA LEU A 432 -20.80 36.23 -0.30
C LEU A 432 -21.13 37.64 0.19
N ASN A 433 -22.12 38.26 -0.46
CA ASN A 433 -22.47 39.66 -0.20
C ASN A 433 -23.64 39.78 0.77
N GLU A 434 -24.57 38.84 0.74
CA GLU A 434 -25.70 38.84 1.66
C GLU A 434 -26.09 37.42 2.10
N ILE A 435 -26.59 37.33 3.33
CA ILE A 435 -27.24 36.14 3.85
C ILE A 435 -28.38 36.55 4.78
N THR A 436 -29.55 35.91 4.64
CA THR A 436 -30.65 36.10 5.58
C THR A 436 -30.66 34.97 6.60
N ILE A 437 -30.60 35.31 7.88
CA ILE A 437 -30.59 34.34 8.98
C ILE A 437 -32.02 34.24 9.55
N PRO A 438 -32.68 33.07 9.45
CA PRO A 438 -34.02 32.89 10.00
C PRO A 438 -34.06 33.00 11.53
N ASP A 439 -35.17 33.50 12.07
CA ASP A 439 -35.39 33.67 13.53
C ASP A 439 -35.38 32.34 14.31
N SER A 440 -35.57 31.23 13.61
CA SER A 440 -35.46 29.87 14.14
C SER A 440 -34.03 29.53 14.58
N VAL A 441 -33.00 30.19 14.05
CA VAL A 441 -31.60 29.91 14.40
C VAL A 441 -31.33 30.43 15.80
N LYS A 442 -31.05 29.51 16.74
CA LYS A 442 -30.81 29.83 18.15
C LYS A 442 -29.35 29.71 18.58
N LYS A 443 -28.51 29.05 17.78
CA LYS A 443 -27.13 28.73 18.15
C LYS A 443 -26.18 28.94 16.97
N PHE A 444 -25.07 29.62 17.24
CA PHE A 444 -23.97 29.88 16.31
C PHE A 444 -22.68 29.27 16.87
N GLY A 445 -21.88 28.66 16.00
CA GLY A 445 -20.53 28.20 16.32
C GLY A 445 -19.50 29.32 16.24
N GLU A 446 -18.24 28.93 16.40
CA GLU A 446 -17.11 29.84 16.28
C GLU A 446 -16.83 30.21 14.82
N GLY A 447 -16.54 31.48 14.54
CA GLY A 447 -16.03 31.91 13.23
C GLY A 447 -16.95 31.60 12.03
N VAL A 448 -18.28 31.56 12.23
CA VAL A 448 -19.26 31.17 11.20
C VAL A 448 -19.03 31.90 9.87
N PHE A 449 -18.82 33.22 9.90
CA PHE A 449 -18.59 34.07 8.72
C PHE A 449 -17.17 34.64 8.66
N GLN A 450 -16.20 33.99 9.29
CA GLN A 450 -14.81 34.47 9.29
C GLN A 450 -14.30 34.59 7.84
N LYS A 451 -13.56 35.66 7.52
CA LYS A 451 -13.04 35.95 6.17
C LYS A 451 -14.13 36.09 5.08
N CYS A 452 -15.27 36.68 5.43
CA CYS A 452 -16.30 37.14 4.48
C CYS A 452 -16.33 38.68 4.46
N PRO A 453 -15.47 39.36 3.67
CA PRO A 453 -15.21 40.79 3.81
C PRO A 453 -16.37 41.70 3.36
N ASN A 454 -17.24 41.23 2.46
CA ASN A 454 -18.32 42.02 1.86
C ASN A 454 -19.72 41.65 2.41
N LEU A 455 -19.77 40.84 3.47
CA LEU A 455 -21.02 40.24 3.93
C LEU A 455 -21.88 41.22 4.73
N VAL A 456 -23.14 41.37 4.30
CA VAL A 456 -24.22 41.99 5.07
C VAL A 456 -25.19 40.90 5.54
N ILE A 457 -25.41 40.81 6.85
CA ILE A 457 -26.34 39.84 7.44
C ILE A 457 -27.73 40.46 7.59
N PHE A 458 -28.76 39.83 7.03
CA PHE A 458 -30.16 40.21 7.23
C PHE A 458 -30.78 39.37 8.35
N CYS A 459 -31.39 40.02 9.35
CA CYS A 459 -32.03 39.35 10.48
C CYS A 459 -33.22 40.16 11.03
N SER A 460 -34.08 39.56 11.86
CA SER A 460 -35.12 40.30 12.58
C SER A 460 -34.58 40.96 13.84
N GLN A 461 -35.22 42.04 14.26
CA GLN A 461 -34.94 42.72 15.52
C GLN A 461 -35.24 41.80 16.72
N GLY A 462 -34.34 41.77 17.70
CA GLY A 462 -34.37 40.90 18.87
C GLY A 462 -33.96 39.44 18.60
N SER A 463 -33.49 39.13 17.38
CA SER A 463 -33.08 37.77 17.02
C SER A 463 -31.71 37.38 17.58
N LYS A 464 -31.44 36.08 17.68
CA LYS A 464 -30.10 35.59 18.05
C LYS A 464 -29.03 35.92 17.01
N ALA A 465 -29.44 36.14 15.76
CA ALA A 465 -28.54 36.62 14.72
C ALA A 465 -28.10 38.06 14.98
N GLU A 466 -29.00 38.94 15.46
CA GLU A 466 -28.65 40.30 15.84
C GLU A 466 -27.64 40.32 17.00
N ASP A 467 -27.89 39.54 18.06
CA ASP A 467 -26.95 39.36 19.19
C ASP A 467 -25.56 38.94 18.67
N TYR A 468 -25.52 37.94 17.79
CA TYR A 468 -24.29 37.41 17.20
C TYR A 468 -23.54 38.46 16.36
N CYS A 469 -24.25 39.21 15.51
CA CYS A 469 -23.64 40.26 14.69
C CYS A 469 -23.03 41.36 15.55
N LYS A 470 -23.72 41.80 16.61
CA LYS A 470 -23.21 42.80 17.56
C LYS A 470 -21.98 42.30 18.30
N GLU A 471 -22.01 41.07 18.81
CA GLU A 471 -20.89 40.48 19.56
C GLU A 471 -19.63 40.32 18.70
N LYS A 472 -19.80 39.88 17.44
CA LYS A 472 -18.68 39.58 16.53
C LYS A 472 -18.31 40.72 15.59
N GLY A 473 -19.02 41.85 15.63
CA GLY A 473 -18.75 43.04 14.82
C GLY A 473 -19.08 42.90 13.33
N PHE A 474 -20.09 42.10 12.98
CA PHE A 474 -20.54 41.97 11.59
C PHE A 474 -21.54 43.06 11.20
N GLN A 475 -21.48 43.50 9.94
CA GLN A 475 -22.50 44.40 9.38
C GLN A 475 -23.82 43.65 9.22
N PHE A 476 -24.92 44.27 9.67
CA PHE A 476 -26.25 43.69 9.55
C PHE A 476 -27.33 44.73 9.24
N GLN A 477 -28.43 44.27 8.67
CA GLN A 477 -29.63 45.06 8.37
C GLN A 477 -30.89 44.29 8.79
N TYR A 478 -31.98 45.01 9.08
CA TYR A 478 -33.26 44.36 9.40
C TYR A 478 -33.99 43.95 8.13
N SER A 479 -34.54 42.73 8.12
CA SER A 479 -35.35 42.25 7.00
C SER A 479 -36.68 43.03 6.91
N THR A 480 -36.93 43.72 5.78
CA THR A 480 -38.20 44.41 5.50
C THR A 480 -39.34 43.43 5.22
N GLU A 481 -40.60 43.86 5.37
CA GLU A 481 -41.80 43.01 5.18
C GLU A 481 -41.84 42.33 3.80
N LEU A 482 -41.33 42.97 2.73
CA LEU A 482 -41.19 42.36 1.40
C LEU A 482 -40.20 41.17 1.36
N LYS A 483 -39.06 41.24 2.09
CA LYS A 483 -38.11 40.11 2.20
C LYS A 483 -38.64 39.00 3.12
N LYS A 484 -39.57 39.32 4.04
CA LYS A 484 -40.27 38.30 4.86
C LYS A 484 -41.27 37.47 4.02
N GLU A 485 -41.81 38.03 2.94
CA GLU A 485 -42.76 37.35 2.05
C GLU A 485 -42.12 36.53 0.94
N ILE A 486 -40.93 36.87 0.43
CA ILE A 486 -40.15 35.98 -0.48
C ILE A 486 -39.76 34.65 0.22
N LEU A 487 -39.91 34.63 1.55
CA LEU A 487 -39.73 33.47 2.41
C LEU A 487 -41.07 32.76 2.75
N LYS A 488 -42.25 33.33 2.47
CA LYS A 488 -43.56 32.64 2.60
C LYS A 488 -43.74 31.67 1.43
#